data_AF-D9PL60-F1
#
_entry.id   AF-D9PL60-F1
#
_cell.length_a   1.000
_cell.length_b   1.000
_cell.length_c   1.000
_cell.angle_alpha   90.00
_cell.angle_beta   90.00
_cell.angle_gamma   90.00
#
_symmetry.space_group_name_H-M   'P 1'
#
loop_
_entity.id
_entity.type
_entity.pdbx_description
1 polymer ?
#
loop_
_entity_poly.entity_id
_entity_poly.type
_entity_poly.pdbx_seq_one_letter_code
_entity_poly.pdbx_strand_id
1 'polypeptide(L)'
;MAIETLVLGIGNVLWADEGFGVRAVAALDDGWQFPESVTLMDGGTQGLYLLPYVQAARRMLVFDAIDYRLEPGTLQVIRDDDIPSYLGIGKMSLHQSSFQEVLSLAKLSGQAPEHAVLVGVQPAVLMDFRRKPHRHRAREAAGRPPHRPRNAGAMGCRGNAPAGRLRRRAFRSESR
;
A
#
# COMPACT_ATOMS: atom_id res chain seq x y z
N MET A 1 -14.24 -2.52 13.69
CA MET A 1 -14.60 -2.13 12.30
C MET A 1 -14.05 -3.20 11.40
N ALA A 2 -14.83 -3.74 10.48
CA ALA A 2 -14.33 -4.70 9.50
C ALA A 2 -13.72 -3.93 8.32
N ILE A 3 -12.53 -4.32 7.87
CA ILE A 3 -11.85 -3.76 6.71
C ILE A 3 -11.96 -4.79 5.59
N GLU A 4 -12.52 -4.41 4.44
CA GLU A 4 -12.65 -5.35 3.32
C GLU A 4 -11.30 -5.59 2.64
N THR A 5 -10.49 -4.54 2.45
CA THR A 5 -9.13 -4.66 1.93
C THR A 5 -8.19 -3.68 2.63
N LEU A 6 -7.11 -4.21 3.19
CA LEU A 6 -6.02 -3.41 3.76
C LEU A 6 -4.86 -3.36 2.76
N VAL A 7 -4.43 -2.15 2.40
CA VAL A 7 -3.23 -1.91 1.60
C VAL A 7 -2.19 -1.29 2.52
N LEU A 8 -1.11 -2.03 2.76
CA LEU A 8 -0.13 -1.75 3.81
C LEU A 8 1.26 -1.53 3.22
N GLY A 9 1.89 -0.40 3.57
CA GLY A 9 3.26 -0.10 3.21
C GLY A 9 4.17 -0.34 4.41
N ILE A 10 5.07 -1.31 4.32
CA ILE A 10 6.09 -1.58 5.33
C ILE A 10 7.43 -0.98 4.89
N GLY A 11 8.22 -0.55 5.86
CA GLY A 11 9.59 -0.13 5.65
C GLY A 11 9.95 1.20 6.28
N ASN A 12 11.19 1.64 6.08
CA ASN A 12 11.73 2.84 6.69
C ASN A 12 12.06 3.89 5.64
N VAL A 13 11.25 4.96 5.58
CA VAL A 13 11.43 6.06 4.60
C VAL A 13 12.78 6.76 4.71
N LEU A 14 13.41 6.71 5.89
CA LEU A 14 14.72 7.32 6.15
C LEU A 14 15.88 6.52 5.53
N TRP A 15 15.67 5.25 5.17
CA TRP A 15 16.72 4.32 4.78
C TRP A 15 16.56 3.94 3.30
N ALA A 16 17.22 4.71 2.43
CA ALA A 16 17.38 4.43 0.99
C ALA A 16 16.14 3.75 0.35
N ASP A 17 16.28 2.51 -0.12
CA ASP A 17 15.21 1.76 -0.79
C ASP A 17 14.28 1.01 0.19
N GLU A 18 14.61 0.94 1.50
CA GLU A 18 13.66 0.43 2.52
C GLU A 18 12.39 1.27 2.61
N GLY A 19 12.43 2.51 2.12
CA GLY A 19 11.25 3.36 2.03
C GLY A 19 10.24 2.92 0.96
N PHE A 20 10.50 1.88 0.17
CA PHE A 20 9.65 1.48 -0.96
C PHE A 20 8.19 1.27 -0.55
N GLY A 21 7.91 0.45 0.47
CA GLY A 21 6.54 0.08 0.78
C GLY A 21 5.68 1.27 1.16
N VAL A 22 6.20 2.13 2.03
CA VAL A 22 5.55 3.39 2.43
C VAL A 22 5.35 4.33 1.23
N ARG A 23 6.36 4.46 0.37
CA ARG A 23 6.28 5.31 -0.85
C ARG A 23 5.28 4.77 -1.87
N ALA A 24 5.14 3.45 -1.97
CA ALA A 24 4.17 2.81 -2.85
C ALA A 24 2.74 3.13 -2.41
N VAL A 25 2.44 3.00 -1.11
CA VAL A 25 1.12 3.36 -0.58
C VAL A 25 0.83 4.85 -0.73
N ALA A 26 1.79 5.73 -0.45
CA ALA A 26 1.62 7.16 -0.67
C ALA A 26 1.34 7.51 -2.14
N ALA A 27 2.00 6.82 -3.08
CA ALA A 27 1.75 7.01 -4.51
C ALA A 27 0.37 6.49 -4.94
N LEU A 28 -0.12 5.41 -4.33
CA LEU A 28 -1.48 4.91 -4.56
C LEU A 28 -2.53 5.90 -4.08
N ASP A 29 -2.33 6.47 -2.89
CA ASP A 29 -3.24 7.46 -2.28
C ASP A 29 -3.32 8.76 -3.11
N ASP A 30 -2.19 9.24 -3.63
CA ASP A 30 -2.15 10.45 -4.48
C ASP A 30 -2.73 10.21 -5.89
N GLY A 31 -2.53 9.01 -6.45
CA GLY A 31 -2.84 8.73 -7.85
C GLY A 31 -4.25 8.19 -8.11
N TRP A 32 -4.93 7.64 -7.10
CA TRP A 32 -6.20 6.92 -7.26
C TRP A 32 -7.20 7.21 -6.16
N GLN A 33 -8.48 7.06 -6.50
CA GLN A 33 -9.57 7.06 -5.53
C GLN A 33 -10.01 5.62 -5.27
N PHE A 34 -10.14 5.27 -4.00
CA PHE A 34 -10.60 3.96 -3.55
C PHE A 34 -11.97 4.06 -2.87
N PRO A 35 -12.79 3.01 -2.92
CA PRO A 35 -14.02 2.96 -2.15
C PRO A 35 -13.71 2.89 -0.65
N GLU A 36 -14.68 3.26 0.20
CA GLU A 36 -14.54 3.26 1.66
C GLU A 36 -14.18 1.88 2.26
N SER A 37 -14.39 0.81 1.48
CA SER A 37 -14.04 -0.56 1.86
C SER A 37 -12.54 -0.87 1.78
N VAL A 38 -11.74 -0.01 1.14
CA VAL A 38 -10.29 -0.16 1.00
C VAL A 38 -9.59 0.85 1.91
N THR A 39 -8.75 0.34 2.82
CA THR A 39 -7.95 1.15 3.73
C THR A 39 -6.50 1.15 3.26
N LEU A 40 -5.97 2.33 2.93
CA LEU A 40 -4.54 2.53 2.67
C LEU A 40 -3.86 2.92 3.99
N MET A 41 -2.73 2.30 4.30
CA MET A 41 -2.03 2.49 5.57
C MET A 41 -0.51 2.51 5.38
N ASP A 42 0.12 3.56 5.91
CA ASP A 42 1.55 3.57 6.20
C ASP A 42 1.79 2.76 7.48
N GLY A 43 2.33 1.56 7.31
CA GLY A 43 2.69 0.68 8.42
C GLY A 43 4.10 0.90 8.94
N GLY A 44 4.94 1.65 8.21
CA GLY A 44 6.33 1.95 8.53
C GLY A 44 7.07 0.78 9.17
N THR A 45 7.51 0.99 10.41
CA THR A 45 8.16 -0.02 11.25
C THR A 45 7.34 -0.34 12.51
N GLN A 46 6.00 -0.28 12.42
CA GLN A 46 5.11 -0.29 13.59
C GLN A 46 4.91 -1.66 14.25
N GLY A 47 5.32 -2.77 13.62
CA GLY A 47 5.27 -4.10 14.21
C GLY A 47 3.89 -4.44 14.80
N LEU A 48 3.85 -4.85 16.07
CA LEU A 48 2.62 -5.29 16.76
C LEU A 48 1.46 -4.28 16.77
N TYR A 49 1.72 -2.98 16.60
CA TYR A 49 0.65 -1.98 16.48
C TYR A 49 -0.24 -2.20 15.25
N LEU A 50 0.25 -2.97 14.27
CA LEU A 50 -0.50 -3.31 13.05
C LEU A 50 -1.51 -4.44 13.26
N LEU A 51 -1.37 -5.23 14.35
CA LEU A 51 -2.17 -6.44 14.59
C LEU A 51 -3.68 -6.18 14.53
N PRO A 52 -4.25 -5.14 15.16
CA PRO A 52 -5.70 -4.90 15.11
C PRO A 52 -6.22 -4.64 13.68
N TYR A 53 -5.40 -4.03 12.82
CA TYR A 53 -5.77 -3.74 11.43
C TYR A 53 -5.68 -4.99 10.56
N VAL A 54 -4.64 -5.80 10.76
CA VAL A 54 -4.49 -7.10 10.10
C VAL A 54 -5.65 -8.04 10.49
N GLN A 55 -6.01 -8.08 11.77
CA GLN A 55 -7.12 -8.90 12.26
C GLN A 55 -8.49 -8.42 11.79
N ALA A 56 -8.63 -7.12 11.51
CA ALA A 56 -9.86 -6.54 10.99
C ALA A 56 -10.02 -6.73 9.49
N ALA A 57 -8.95 -7.09 8.76
CA ALA A 57 -8.93 -7.14 7.31
C ALA A 57 -9.34 -8.49 6.75
N ARG A 58 -10.27 -8.50 5.79
CA ARG A 58 -10.60 -9.71 5.02
C ARG A 58 -9.53 -10.03 3.99
N ARG A 59 -9.01 -9.01 3.30
CA ARG A 59 -7.94 -9.11 2.30
C ARG A 59 -6.82 -8.15 2.64
N MET A 60 -5.58 -8.54 2.31
CA MET A 60 -4.41 -7.72 2.57
C MET A 60 -3.48 -7.67 1.35
N LEU A 61 -3.00 -6.48 1.03
CA LEU A 61 -1.92 -6.22 0.07
C LEU A 61 -0.79 -5.50 0.81
N VAL A 62 0.41 -6.05 0.78
CA VAL A 62 1.59 -5.51 1.49
C VAL A 62 2.65 -5.13 0.47
N PHE A 63 3.26 -3.97 0.64
CA PHE A 63 4.45 -3.54 -0.09
C PHE A 63 5.65 -3.48 0.84
N ASP A 64 6.79 -4.03 0.43
CA ASP A 64 8.03 -4.02 1.21
C ASP A 64 9.28 -4.06 0.30
N ALA A 65 10.43 -3.64 0.81
CA ALA A 65 11.73 -3.83 0.17
C ALA A 65 12.41 -5.07 0.76
N ILE A 66 12.65 -6.09 -0.06
CA ILE A 66 13.14 -7.39 0.40
C ILE A 66 14.37 -7.80 -0.42
N ASP A 67 15.44 -8.20 0.26
CA ASP A 67 16.64 -8.71 -0.39
C ASP A 67 16.46 -10.17 -0.84
N TYR A 68 16.02 -10.33 -2.09
CA TYR A 68 15.90 -11.61 -2.76
C TYR A 68 17.22 -12.10 -3.36
N ARG A 69 18.31 -11.31 -3.28
CA ARG A 69 19.57 -11.51 -4.03
C ARG A 69 19.35 -11.58 -5.55
N LEU A 70 18.41 -10.79 -6.04
CA LEU A 70 18.11 -10.63 -7.47
C LEU A 70 18.68 -9.29 -7.99
N GLU A 71 18.41 -8.98 -9.26
CA GLU A 71 18.74 -7.67 -9.84
C GLU A 71 17.93 -6.55 -9.17
N PRO A 72 18.52 -5.40 -8.82
CA PRO A 72 17.81 -4.27 -8.24
C PRO A 72 16.60 -3.82 -9.05
N GLY A 73 15.49 -3.51 -8.37
CA GLY A 73 14.21 -3.16 -8.99
C GLY A 73 13.37 -4.36 -9.43
N THR A 74 13.88 -5.59 -9.32
CA THR A 74 13.08 -6.79 -9.57
C THR A 74 11.91 -6.87 -8.60
N LEU A 75 10.70 -7.04 -9.13
CA LEU A 75 9.48 -7.22 -8.32
C LEU A 75 9.18 -8.70 -8.16
N GLN A 76 8.83 -9.09 -6.93
CA GLN A 76 8.32 -10.41 -6.59
C GLN A 76 6.92 -10.28 -6.02
N VAL A 77 6.04 -11.20 -6.42
CA VAL A 77 4.67 -11.28 -5.90
C VAL A 77 4.50 -12.62 -5.19
N ILE A 78 4.22 -12.55 -3.90
CA ILE A 78 4.08 -13.70 -3.00
C ILE A 78 2.66 -13.69 -2.46
N ARG A 79 2.06 -14.87 -2.28
CA ARG A 79 0.65 -14.99 -1.88
C ARG A 79 0.50 -15.88 -0.66
N ASP A 80 -0.45 -15.50 0.19
CA ASP A 80 -1.01 -16.31 1.27
C ASP A 80 0.07 -16.98 2.15
N ASP A 81 0.10 -18.32 2.18
CA ASP A 81 0.99 -19.09 3.06
C ASP A 81 2.47 -19.05 2.65
N ASP A 82 2.79 -18.57 1.46
CA ASP A 82 4.18 -18.37 1.05
C ASP A 82 4.78 -17.12 1.69
N ILE A 83 3.95 -16.13 2.09
CA ILE A 83 4.43 -14.82 2.58
C ILE A 83 5.38 -14.93 3.79
N PRO A 84 5.08 -15.71 4.85
CA PRO A 84 5.99 -15.84 5.99
C PRO A 84 7.38 -16.33 5.59
N SER A 85 7.46 -17.26 4.63
CA SER A 85 8.73 -17.80 4.15
C SER A 85 9.59 -16.72 3.48
N TYR A 86 8.99 -15.75 2.79
CA TYR A 86 9.73 -14.67 2.10
C TYR A 86 10.12 -13.50 2.98
N LEU A 87 9.31 -13.20 4.00
CA LEU A 87 9.76 -12.34 5.09
C LEU A 87 10.87 -13.03 5.93
N GLY A 88 11.02 -14.36 5.73
CA GLY A 88 11.94 -15.30 6.35
C GLY A 88 13.38 -15.30 5.81
N ILE A 89 13.57 -14.80 4.58
CA ILE A 89 14.79 -15.02 3.80
C ILE A 89 15.75 -13.84 3.99
N GLY A 90 17.00 -14.12 4.39
CA GLY A 90 18.11 -13.16 4.37
C GLY A 90 18.46 -12.51 5.71
N LYS A 91 19.30 -11.46 5.68
CA LYS A 91 19.59 -10.62 6.85
C LYS A 91 18.35 -9.76 7.10
N MET A 92 17.42 -10.25 7.92
CA MET A 92 16.18 -9.53 8.20
C MET A 92 16.45 -8.15 8.78
N SER A 93 15.73 -7.16 8.26
CA SER A 93 15.56 -5.91 8.97
C SER A 93 14.68 -6.17 10.22
N LEU A 94 14.88 -5.37 11.28
CA LEU A 94 14.09 -5.52 12.52
C LEU A 94 12.58 -5.38 12.29
N HIS A 95 12.17 -4.58 11.29
CA HIS A 95 10.75 -4.38 11.01
C HIS A 95 10.12 -5.56 10.26
N GLN A 96 10.88 -6.30 9.44
CA GLN A 96 10.40 -7.53 8.78
C GLN A 96 10.11 -8.63 9.80
N SER A 97 10.99 -8.84 10.78
CA SER A 97 10.74 -9.79 11.88
C SER A 97 9.49 -9.39 12.68
N SER A 98 9.32 -8.10 12.96
CA SER A 98 8.13 -7.62 13.69
C SER A 98 6.82 -7.83 12.92
N PHE A 99 6.85 -7.77 11.58
CA PHE A 99 5.64 -8.01 10.78
C PHE A 99 5.32 -9.52 10.66
N GLN A 100 6.33 -10.39 10.63
CA GLN A 100 6.08 -11.84 10.74
C GLN A 100 5.40 -12.23 12.04
N GLU A 101 5.77 -11.59 13.16
CA GLU A 101 5.11 -11.80 14.45
C GLU A 101 3.62 -11.42 14.39
N VAL A 102 3.30 -10.30 13.75
CA VAL A 102 1.90 -9.86 13.52
C VAL A 102 1.11 -10.92 12.74
N LEU A 103 1.65 -11.42 11.62
CA LEU A 103 0.99 -12.44 10.82
C LEU A 103 0.80 -13.75 11.60
N SER A 104 1.80 -14.13 12.39
CA SER A 104 1.75 -15.34 13.22
C SER A 104 0.68 -15.22 14.30
N LEU A 105 0.58 -14.07 14.98
CA LEU A 105 -0.43 -13.81 16.00
C LEU A 105 -1.85 -13.73 15.40
N ALA A 106 -2.01 -13.11 14.23
CA ALA A 106 -3.28 -13.10 13.52
C ALA A 106 -3.74 -14.52 13.15
N LYS A 107 -2.82 -15.39 12.68
CA LYS A 107 -3.11 -16.80 12.42
C LYS A 107 -3.48 -17.56 13.70
N LEU A 108 -2.71 -17.41 14.77
CA LEU A 108 -2.95 -18.08 16.06
C LEU A 108 -4.29 -17.68 16.71
N SER A 109 -4.72 -16.44 16.49
CA SER A 109 -6.02 -15.93 16.97
C SER A 109 -7.20 -16.30 16.07
N GLY A 110 -6.96 -17.00 14.95
CA GLY A 110 -8.02 -17.34 13.98
C GLY A 110 -8.56 -16.13 13.22
N GLN A 111 -7.80 -15.04 13.16
CA GLN A 111 -8.18 -13.76 12.59
C GLN A 111 -7.18 -13.28 11.53
N ALA A 112 -6.53 -14.20 10.82
CA ALA A 112 -5.72 -13.83 9.66
C ALA A 112 -6.62 -13.43 8.48
N PRO A 113 -6.17 -12.52 7.60
CA PRO A 113 -6.87 -12.25 6.36
C PRO A 113 -7.10 -13.53 5.55
N GLU A 114 -8.27 -13.63 4.89
CA GLU A 114 -8.62 -14.76 4.01
C GLU A 114 -7.66 -14.86 2.81
N HIS A 115 -7.18 -13.70 2.35
CA HIS A 115 -6.22 -13.59 1.27
C HIS A 115 -5.19 -12.52 1.58
N ALA A 116 -3.92 -12.83 1.32
CA ALA A 116 -2.82 -11.90 1.48
C ALA A 116 -1.91 -11.93 0.24
N VAL A 117 -1.45 -10.75 -0.18
CA VAL A 117 -0.46 -10.60 -1.25
C VAL A 117 0.65 -9.71 -0.76
N LEU A 118 1.89 -10.12 -0.95
CA LEU A 118 3.10 -9.33 -0.73
C LEU A 118 3.70 -8.99 -2.10
N VAL A 119 3.86 -7.70 -2.36
CA VAL A 119 4.61 -7.18 -3.50
C VAL A 119 5.92 -6.62 -2.95
N GLY A 120 6.99 -7.40 -3.11
CA GLY A 120 8.32 -6.99 -2.70
C GLY A 120 9.16 -6.49 -3.86
N VAL A 121 10.02 -5.51 -3.61
CA VAL A 121 11.04 -5.07 -4.56
C VAL A 121 12.43 -5.44 -4.07
N GLN A 122 13.30 -5.91 -4.96
CA GLN A 122 14.72 -6.02 -4.70
C GLN A 122 15.32 -4.61 -4.58
N PRO A 123 15.85 -4.22 -3.42
CA PRO A 123 16.51 -2.93 -3.24
C PRO A 123 17.87 -2.90 -3.95
N ALA A 124 18.28 -1.72 -4.42
CA ALA A 124 19.67 -1.48 -4.82
C ALA A 124 20.55 -1.20 -3.60
N VAL A 125 20.00 -0.48 -2.62
CA VAL A 125 20.70 -0.10 -1.39
C VAL A 125 19.75 -0.18 -0.19
N LEU A 126 20.05 -1.06 0.78
CA LEU A 126 19.31 -1.20 2.04
C LEU A 126 19.82 -0.30 3.17
N MET A 127 21.13 -0.05 3.22
CA MET A 127 21.75 0.80 4.24
C MET A 127 22.77 1.73 3.59
N ASP A 128 22.46 3.04 3.58
CA ASP A 128 23.45 4.08 3.28
C ASP A 128 23.49 5.08 4.43
N PHE A 129 24.34 4.83 5.42
CA PHE A 129 24.64 5.80 6.48
C PHE A 129 25.45 7.01 5.98
N ARG A 130 25.86 7.06 4.69
CA ARG A 130 26.88 7.99 4.19
C ARG A 130 26.44 8.97 3.12
N ARG A 131 25.16 9.08 2.75
CA ARG A 131 24.72 10.12 1.79
C ARG A 131 23.41 10.82 2.15
N LYS A 132 23.43 12.16 1.96
CA LYS A 132 22.27 13.07 2.02
C LYS A 132 21.12 12.55 1.14
N PRO A 133 19.85 12.85 1.47
CA PRO A 133 18.68 12.23 0.84
C PRO A 133 18.66 12.46 -0.68
N HIS A 134 18.71 11.37 -1.45
CA HIS A 134 18.59 11.40 -2.89
C HIS A 134 17.12 11.64 -3.30
N ARG A 135 16.89 12.68 -4.12
CA ARG A 135 15.61 12.94 -4.78
C ARG A 135 15.30 11.79 -5.75
N HIS A 136 14.18 11.12 -5.48
CA HIS A 136 13.53 10.02 -6.20
C HIS A 136 13.78 9.92 -7.72
N ARG A 137 14.14 8.71 -8.17
CA ARG A 137 13.67 8.14 -9.46
C ARG A 137 12.48 7.20 -9.22
N ALA A 138 11.36 7.74 -8.73
CA ALA A 138 10.10 6.98 -8.62
C ALA A 138 9.20 7.13 -9.87
N ARG A 139 9.70 7.75 -10.94
CA ARG A 139 8.90 8.06 -12.15
C ARG A 139 8.91 6.97 -13.23
N GLU A 140 9.66 5.88 -13.06
CA GLU A 140 9.80 4.87 -14.13
C GLU A 140 9.06 3.56 -13.87
N ALA A 141 8.60 3.29 -12.63
CA ALA A 141 7.81 2.10 -12.31
C ALA A 141 6.27 2.30 -12.42
N ALA A 142 5.79 3.55 -12.46
CA ALA A 142 4.41 3.86 -12.77
C ALA A 142 4.30 4.19 -14.26
N GLY A 143 3.84 3.21 -15.06
CA GLY A 143 3.62 3.37 -16.49
C GLY A 143 2.88 4.67 -16.80
N ARG A 144 3.38 5.41 -17.81
CA ARG A 144 2.70 6.57 -18.39
C ARG A 144 1.22 6.22 -18.62
N PRO A 145 0.24 7.01 -18.14
CA PRO A 145 -1.13 6.83 -18.57
C PRO A 145 -1.19 7.06 -20.10
N PRO A 146 -1.96 6.23 -20.84
CA PRO A 146 -2.01 6.34 -22.28
C PRO A 146 -2.57 7.70 -22.69
N HIS A 147 -1.87 8.35 -23.62
CA HIS A 147 -2.32 9.58 -24.27
C HIS A 147 -3.70 9.34 -24.91
N ARG A 148 -4.71 10.11 -24.49
CA ARG A 148 -5.97 10.24 -25.24
C ARG A 148 -5.68 10.78 -26.64
N PRO A 149 -6.16 10.16 -27.73
CA PRO A 149 -6.14 10.79 -29.03
C PRO A 149 -7.12 11.98 -29.04
N ARG A 150 -6.65 13.12 -29.55
CA ARG A 150 -7.47 14.31 -29.84
C ARG A 150 -8.24 14.07 -31.14
N ASN A 151 -9.57 14.20 -31.04
CA ASN A 151 -10.56 14.58 -32.07
C ASN A 151 -10.72 13.78 -33.37
N ALA A 152 -11.89 13.14 -33.46
CA ALA A 152 -12.92 13.32 -34.50
C ALA A 152 -14.24 12.85 -33.84
N GLY A 153 -15.41 13.48 -33.87
CA GLY A 153 -16.04 14.52 -34.67
C GLY A 153 -17.53 14.12 -34.79
N ALA A 154 -18.46 15.03 -34.46
CA ALA A 154 -19.94 14.88 -34.52
C ALA A 154 -20.59 13.98 -33.43
N MET A 155 -21.75 14.26 -32.82
CA MET A 155 -22.86 15.18 -33.10
C MET A 155 -23.73 15.29 -31.81
N GLY A 156 -24.33 16.46 -31.55
CA GLY A 156 -25.53 16.71 -30.71
C GLY A 156 -25.66 16.04 -29.32
N CYS A 157 -25.79 16.76 -28.22
CA CYS A 157 -27.01 17.48 -27.89
C CYS A 157 -26.74 18.55 -26.84
N ARG A 158 -27.35 19.72 -27.05
CA ARG A 158 -27.36 20.85 -26.12
C ARG A 158 -28.33 20.55 -24.97
N GLY A 159 -27.90 20.83 -23.74
CA GLY A 159 -28.74 20.93 -22.56
C GLY A 159 -28.08 21.87 -21.56
N ASN A 160 -28.77 22.95 -21.21
CA ASN A 160 -28.24 24.19 -20.66
C ASN A 160 -28.53 24.29 -19.15
N ALA A 161 -27.48 24.59 -18.35
CA ALA A 161 -27.44 25.31 -17.06
C ALA A 161 -28.19 24.76 -15.79
N PRO A 162 -27.92 25.30 -14.57
CA PRO A 162 -26.73 25.98 -14.05
C PRO A 162 -26.25 25.48 -12.66
N ALA A 163 -25.12 26.04 -12.21
CA ALA A 163 -24.53 25.91 -10.89
C ALA A 163 -25.48 26.26 -9.72
N GLY A 164 -25.49 25.43 -8.67
CA GLY A 164 -26.24 25.62 -7.44
C GLY A 164 -25.39 25.36 -6.21
N ARG A 165 -24.91 26.45 -5.59
CA ARG A 165 -24.22 26.50 -4.31
C ARG A 165 -25.25 26.29 -3.20
N LEU A 166 -25.11 25.30 -2.31
CA LEU A 166 -25.78 25.34 -0.99
C LEU A 166 -25.02 24.54 0.08
N ARG A 167 -24.37 25.30 0.97
CA ARG A 167 -24.12 24.90 2.35
C ARG A 167 -25.46 24.83 3.08
N ARG A 168 -25.67 23.81 3.93
CA ARG A 168 -26.02 23.94 5.37
C ARG A 168 -26.45 22.61 6.01
N ARG A 169 -25.76 22.32 7.12
CA ARG A 169 -26.26 21.89 8.45
C ARG A 169 -27.04 20.58 8.61
N ALA A 170 -26.39 19.66 9.32
CA ALA A 170 -26.80 19.09 10.63
C ALA A 170 -28.29 18.92 10.94
N PHE A 171 -28.69 17.65 11.12
CA PHE A 171 -29.71 17.18 12.08
C PHE A 171 -29.46 15.66 12.30
N ARG A 172 -28.86 15.24 13.42
CA ARG A 172 -29.50 14.70 14.65
C ARG A 172 -30.55 13.58 14.43
N SER A 173 -30.15 12.39 14.87
CA SER A 173 -30.84 11.39 15.73
C SER A 173 -32.33 11.09 15.56
N GLU A 174 -32.64 9.80 15.36
CA GLU A 174 -33.65 8.96 16.05
C GLU A 174 -33.51 7.55 15.46
N SER A 175 -33.19 6.45 16.17
CA SER A 175 -33.91 5.78 17.26
C SER A 175 -35.34 5.37 16.88
N ARG A 176 -35.48 4.18 16.29
CA ARG A 176 -36.43 3.14 16.68
C ARG A 176 -36.14 1.84 15.96
#